data_AF-A0A859FGA8-F1
#
_entry.id   AF-A0A859FGA8-F1
#
_cell.length_a   1.000
_cell.length_b   1.000
_cell.length_c   1.000
_cell.angle_alpha   90.00
_cell.angle_beta   90.00
_cell.angle_gamma   90.00
#
_symmetry.space_group_name_H-M   'P 1'
#
loop_
_entity.id
_entity.type
_entity.pdbx_description
1 polymer ?
#
loop_
_entity_poly.entity_id
_entity_poly.type
_entity_poly.pdbx_seq_one_letter_code
_entity_poly.pdbx_strand_id
1 'polypeptide(L)'
;MNSFHYINKFYQVDLEDVISIVLSFCTENDTILFSTIEDNLKYESVEDKDFININKLFKNNKWIFPEEMPINVPNIIWYKTNGREDIKKAITIESLFRCVILPKGLDIEHFNYLIYIIENNEGPVLCVYDKINDFNDRVLPKIQPYLGDCKISKSI
;
A
#
# COMPACT_ATOMS: atom_id res chain seq x y z
N MET A 1 10.97 17.01 3.93
CA MET A 1 11.28 16.17 5.11
C MET A 1 10.15 15.17 5.15
N ASN A 2 10.40 13.93 4.71
CA ASN A 2 9.33 12.94 4.51
C ASN A 2 8.68 12.61 5.85
N SER A 3 7.38 12.30 5.86
CA SER A 3 6.64 12.12 7.10
C SER A 3 5.90 10.79 7.17
N PHE A 4 5.78 10.26 8.38
CA PHE A 4 5.03 9.05 8.68
C PHE A 4 3.74 9.40 9.40
N HIS A 5 2.64 8.85 8.89
CA HIS A 5 1.34 8.89 9.53
C HIS A 5 0.90 7.47 9.87
N TYR A 6 0.40 7.28 11.07
CA TYR A 6 -0.06 6.01 11.58
C TYR A 6 -1.53 6.14 11.93
N ILE A 7 -2.39 5.36 11.28
CA ILE A 7 -3.81 5.31 11.56
C ILE A 7 -4.07 4.07 12.41
N ASN A 8 -4.20 4.29 13.71
CA ASN A 8 -4.38 3.24 14.71
C ASN A 8 -5.85 2.82 14.80
N LYS A 9 -6.06 1.63 15.39
CA LYS A 9 -7.37 0.96 15.47
C LYS A 9 -7.97 0.66 14.10
N PHE A 10 -7.13 0.29 13.14
CA PHE A 10 -7.58 0.11 11.76
C PHE A 10 -8.45 -1.15 11.56
N TYR A 11 -8.53 -2.04 12.56
CA TYR A 11 -9.38 -3.23 12.53
C TYR A 11 -10.88 -2.93 12.39
N GLN A 12 -11.28 -1.69 12.68
CA GLN A 12 -12.68 -1.26 12.58
C GLN A 12 -13.06 -0.79 11.17
N VAL A 13 -12.08 -0.61 10.28
CA VAL A 13 -12.30 -0.15 8.90
C VAL A 13 -12.59 -1.38 8.05
N ASP A 14 -13.76 -1.41 7.41
CA ASP A 14 -14.13 -2.52 6.56
C ASP A 14 -13.38 -2.48 5.21
N LEU A 15 -13.39 -3.60 4.49
CA LEU A 15 -12.66 -3.73 3.23
C LEU A 15 -13.07 -2.69 2.17
N GLU A 16 -14.36 -2.32 2.09
CA GLU A 16 -14.83 -1.35 1.10
C GLU A 16 -14.35 0.07 1.41
N ASP A 17 -14.23 0.38 2.69
CA ASP A 17 -13.61 1.60 3.18
C ASP A 17 -12.09 1.59 2.97
N VAL A 18 -11.39 0.48 3.19
CA VAL A 18 -9.95 0.36 2.87
C VAL A 18 -9.71 0.61 1.38
N ILE A 19 -10.53 0.04 0.50
CA ILE A 19 -10.43 0.27 -0.96
C ILE A 19 -10.61 1.77 -1.27
N SER A 20 -11.60 2.42 -0.64
CA SER A 20 -11.87 3.85 -0.83
C SER A 20 -10.73 4.73 -0.30
N ILE A 21 -10.11 4.33 0.82
CA ILE A 21 -8.92 4.96 1.38
C ILE A 21 -7.77 4.89 0.40
N VAL A 22 -7.41 3.70 -0.10
CA VAL A 22 -6.30 3.52 -1.07
C VAL A 22 -6.51 4.37 -2.32
N LEU A 23 -7.73 4.37 -2.88
CA LEU A 23 -8.07 5.18 -4.05
C LEU A 23 -7.94 6.69 -3.80
N SER A 24 -8.18 7.15 -2.57
CA SER A 24 -8.13 8.58 -2.23
C SER A 24 -6.72 9.20 -2.33
N PHE A 25 -5.66 8.38 -2.33
CA PHE A 25 -4.30 8.85 -2.53
C PHE A 25 -3.95 9.09 -4.01
N CYS A 26 -4.67 8.47 -4.94
CA CYS A 26 -4.34 8.45 -6.35
C CYS A 26 -4.95 9.65 -7.09
N THR A 27 -4.23 10.19 -8.06
CA THR A 27 -4.77 11.08 -9.10
C THR A 27 -4.83 10.35 -10.45
N GLU A 28 -5.39 11.00 -11.47
CA GLU A 28 -5.41 10.46 -12.84
C GLU A 28 -3.99 10.24 -13.44
N ASN A 29 -2.98 10.89 -12.88
CA ASN A 29 -1.58 10.80 -13.33
C ASN A 29 -0.77 9.77 -12.54
N ASP A 30 -1.39 9.08 -11.59
CA ASP A 30 -0.74 8.08 -10.76
C ASP A 30 -1.14 6.65 -11.18
N THR A 31 -0.39 5.68 -10.68
CA THR A 31 -0.68 4.25 -10.76
C THR A 31 -0.53 3.65 -9.37
N ILE A 32 -1.48 2.80 -8.99
CA ILE A 32 -1.43 2.04 -7.74
C ILE A 32 -0.72 0.73 -8.04
N LEU A 33 0.38 0.48 -7.33
CA LEU A 33 1.13 -0.77 -7.43
C LEU A 33 1.09 -1.49 -6.09
N PHE A 34 0.56 -2.71 -6.09
CA PHE A 34 0.71 -3.61 -4.96
C PHE A 34 1.98 -4.43 -5.13
N SER A 35 2.50 -4.92 -4.01
CA SER A 35 3.71 -5.72 -3.97
C SER A 35 3.45 -7.11 -3.38
N THR A 36 4.23 -8.08 -3.85
CA THR A 36 4.38 -9.39 -3.21
C THR A 36 5.82 -9.86 -3.32
N ILE A 37 6.26 -10.67 -2.37
CA ILE A 37 7.56 -11.34 -2.43
C ILE A 37 7.44 -12.50 -3.43
N GLU A 38 8.32 -12.57 -4.43
CA GLU A 38 8.28 -13.60 -5.49
C GLU A 38 8.24 -15.02 -4.91
N ASP A 39 9.01 -15.27 -3.84
CA ASP A 39 9.05 -16.56 -3.16
C ASP A 39 7.74 -16.93 -2.43
N ASN A 40 6.91 -15.94 -2.06
CA ASN A 40 5.62 -16.20 -1.41
C ASN A 40 4.60 -16.78 -2.40
N LEU A 41 4.76 -16.51 -3.71
CA LEU A 41 3.87 -17.04 -4.75
C LEU A 41 3.76 -18.56 -4.74
N LYS A 42 4.71 -19.31 -4.17
CA LYS A 42 4.60 -20.77 -4.06
C LYS A 42 3.45 -21.23 -3.17
N TYR A 43 3.03 -20.38 -2.21
CA TYR A 43 1.94 -20.68 -1.28
C TYR A 43 0.57 -20.21 -1.76
N GLU A 44 0.53 -19.32 -2.76
CA GLU A 44 -0.70 -18.76 -3.29
C GLU A 44 -1.50 -19.78 -4.13
N SER A 45 -2.80 -19.50 -4.32
CA SER A 45 -3.63 -20.26 -5.26
C SER A 45 -3.19 -20.03 -6.71
N VAL A 46 -3.64 -20.88 -7.63
CA VAL A 46 -3.38 -20.68 -9.07
C VAL A 46 -4.02 -19.39 -9.56
N GLU A 47 -5.25 -19.10 -9.13
CA GLU A 47 -5.98 -17.89 -9.50
C GLU A 47 -5.26 -16.62 -9.04
N ASP A 48 -4.74 -16.62 -7.81
CA ASP A 48 -4.03 -15.45 -7.26
C ASP A 48 -2.68 -15.23 -7.96
N LYS A 49 -1.97 -16.32 -8.27
CA LYS A 49 -0.74 -16.25 -9.09
C LYS A 49 -1.03 -15.68 -10.47
N ASP A 50 -2.10 -16.14 -11.12
CA ASP A 50 -2.47 -15.66 -12.44
C ASP A 50 -2.84 -14.18 -12.41
N PHE A 51 -3.63 -13.75 -11.42
CA PHE A 51 -3.95 -12.34 -11.21
C PHE A 51 -2.69 -11.48 -11.05
N ILE A 52 -1.74 -11.90 -10.19
CA ILE A 52 -0.49 -11.17 -9.96
C ILE A 52 0.36 -11.14 -11.23
N ASN A 53 0.48 -12.26 -11.95
CA ASN A 53 1.33 -12.35 -13.14
C ASN A 53 0.76 -11.57 -14.32
N ILE A 54 -0.56 -11.57 -14.54
CA ILE A 54 -1.22 -10.80 -15.59
C ILE A 54 -1.05 -9.29 -15.34
N ASN A 55 -1.16 -8.87 -14.07
CA ASN A 55 -1.07 -7.46 -13.69
C ASN A 55 0.36 -6.98 -13.39
N LYS A 56 1.34 -7.89 -13.41
CA LYS A 56 2.74 -7.58 -13.13
C LYS A 56 3.27 -6.50 -14.06
N LEU A 57 3.85 -5.47 -13.46
CA LEU A 57 4.53 -4.40 -14.20
C LEU A 57 6.03 -4.67 -14.30
N PHE A 58 6.67 -4.95 -13.17
CA PHE A 58 8.09 -5.29 -13.11
C PHE A 58 8.40 -6.11 -11.86
N LYS A 59 9.63 -6.59 -11.80
CA LYS A 59 10.23 -7.16 -10.59
C LYS A 59 11.60 -6.57 -10.34
N ASN A 60 11.95 -6.38 -9.08
CA ASN A 60 13.29 -5.95 -8.68
C ASN A 60 13.58 -6.40 -7.25
N ASN A 61 14.80 -6.18 -6.79
CA ASN A 61 15.23 -6.37 -5.41
C ASN A 61 15.55 -5.01 -4.74
N LYS A 62 14.84 -3.95 -5.12
CA LYS A 62 15.01 -2.62 -4.51
C LYS A 62 14.19 -2.54 -3.23
N TRP A 63 14.85 -2.32 -2.10
CA TRP A 63 14.19 -2.11 -0.82
C TRP A 63 13.76 -0.64 -0.67
N ILE A 64 12.47 -0.37 -0.86
CA ILE A 64 11.89 0.98 -0.73
C ILE A 64 11.10 1.16 0.57
N PHE A 65 11.01 0.10 1.37
CA PHE A 65 10.26 0.09 2.61
C PHE A 65 11.09 0.73 3.74
N PRO A 66 10.44 1.32 4.74
CA PRO A 66 11.13 2.07 5.78
C PRO A 66 11.77 1.19 6.86
N GLU A 67 11.42 -0.09 6.92
CA GLU A 67 12.07 -1.05 7.80
C GLU A 67 13.54 -1.28 7.41
N GLU A 68 14.31 -1.80 8.36
CA GLU A 68 15.69 -2.21 8.11
C GLU A 68 15.76 -3.16 6.91
N MET A 69 16.66 -2.85 5.99
CA MET A 69 16.87 -3.67 4.80
C MET A 69 17.33 -5.07 5.24
N PRO A 70 16.66 -6.15 4.79
CA PRO A 70 17.10 -7.49 5.12
C PRO A 70 18.47 -7.78 4.49
N ILE A 71 19.26 -8.65 5.12
CA ILE A 71 20.59 -9.08 4.64
C ILE A 71 20.51 -9.56 3.18
N ASN A 72 19.45 -10.30 2.85
CA ASN A 72 19.14 -10.73 1.49
C ASN A 72 17.81 -10.10 1.07
N VAL A 73 17.88 -9.09 0.20
CA VAL A 73 16.67 -8.44 -0.32
C VAL A 73 15.98 -9.38 -1.31
N PRO A 74 14.73 -9.81 -1.02
CA PRO A 74 14.02 -10.71 -1.91
C PRO A 74 13.63 -9.99 -3.22
N ASN A 75 13.34 -10.76 -4.26
CA ASN A 75 12.67 -10.22 -5.42
C ASN A 75 11.24 -9.82 -5.04
N ILE A 76 10.90 -8.57 -5.29
CA ILE A 76 9.57 -8.01 -5.10
C ILE A 76 8.93 -7.87 -6.48
N ILE A 77 7.76 -8.48 -6.64
CA ILE A 77 6.91 -8.29 -7.80
C ILE A 77 6.00 -7.10 -7.52
N TRP A 78 6.00 -6.15 -8.43
CA TRP A 78 5.11 -4.99 -8.40
C TRP A 78 4.08 -5.15 -9.51
N TYR A 79 2.81 -5.16 -9.14
CA TYR A 79 1.70 -5.38 -10.05
C TYR A 79 0.66 -4.25 -9.92
N LYS A 80 0.10 -3.86 -11.06
CA LYS A 80 -0.88 -2.76 -11.16
C LYS A 80 -2.23 -3.21 -10.64
N THR A 81 -2.97 -2.28 -10.05
CA THR A 81 -4.39 -2.45 -9.79
C THR A 81 -5.17 -1.33 -10.48
N ASN A 82 -6.19 -1.70 -11.27
CA ASN A 82 -7.01 -0.78 -12.05
C ASN A 82 -8.43 -0.69 -11.46
N GLY A 83 -8.55 0.06 -10.38
CA GLY A 83 -9.84 0.33 -9.73
C GLY A 83 -10.19 -0.64 -8.61
N ARG A 84 -11.46 -0.60 -8.19
CA ARG A 84 -11.90 -1.20 -6.93
C ARG A 84 -11.71 -2.72 -6.85
N GLU A 85 -12.10 -3.46 -7.89
CA GLU A 85 -12.05 -4.93 -7.87
C GLU A 85 -10.62 -5.46 -7.82
N ASP A 86 -9.68 -4.85 -8.56
CA ASP A 86 -8.28 -5.23 -8.51
C ASP A 86 -7.66 -4.95 -7.13
N ILE A 87 -7.99 -3.79 -6.54
CA ILE A 87 -7.54 -3.43 -5.18
C ILE A 87 -8.12 -4.42 -4.16
N LYS A 88 -9.41 -4.73 -4.27
CA LYS A 88 -10.08 -5.72 -3.43
C LYS A 88 -9.40 -7.08 -3.51
N LYS A 89 -9.11 -7.55 -4.72
CA LYS A 89 -8.40 -8.82 -4.94
C LYS A 89 -7.00 -8.79 -4.34
N ALA A 90 -6.25 -7.71 -4.54
CA ALA A 90 -4.90 -7.56 -3.99
C ALA A 90 -4.88 -7.60 -2.44
N ILE A 91 -5.82 -6.90 -1.79
CA ILE A 91 -5.96 -6.91 -0.32
C ILE A 91 -6.43 -8.28 0.20
N THR A 92 -7.26 -8.99 -0.57
CA THR A 92 -7.72 -10.34 -0.21
C THR A 92 -6.59 -11.36 -0.26
N ILE A 93 -5.64 -11.20 -1.20
CA ILE A 93 -4.44 -12.05 -1.31
C ILE A 93 -3.52 -11.83 -0.11
N GLU A 94 -3.26 -10.56 0.25
CA GLU A 94 -2.40 -10.20 1.37
C GLU A 94 -3.06 -9.11 2.21
N SER A 95 -3.61 -9.49 3.37
CA SER A 95 -4.26 -8.54 4.28
C SER A 95 -3.29 -7.54 4.89
N LEU A 96 -2.01 -7.91 5.04
CA LEU A 96 -0.91 -7.02 5.44
C LEU A 96 -0.27 -6.37 4.20
N PHE A 97 -1.13 -5.88 3.30
CA PHE A 97 -0.70 -5.41 1.99
C PHE A 97 0.33 -4.28 2.10
N ARG A 98 1.12 -4.17 1.04
CA ARG A 98 2.00 -3.04 0.78
C ARG A 98 1.73 -2.54 -0.62
N CYS A 99 1.34 -1.28 -0.76
CA CYS A 99 1.15 -0.65 -2.05
C CYS A 99 1.78 0.74 -2.11
N VAL A 100 2.11 1.17 -3.32
CA VAL A 100 2.62 2.51 -3.59
C VAL A 100 1.74 3.25 -4.57
N ILE A 101 1.77 4.57 -4.45
CA ILE A 101 1.18 5.50 -5.40
C ILE A 101 2.32 6.11 -6.20
N LEU A 102 2.45 5.66 -7.45
CA LEU A 102 3.57 5.98 -8.32
C LEU A 102 3.10 6.88 -9.46
N PRO A 103 3.71 8.07 -9.68
CA PRO A 103 3.44 8.85 -10.87
C PRO A 103 3.74 8.05 -12.15
N LYS A 104 2.85 8.13 -13.12
CA LYS A 104 2.97 7.40 -14.38
C LYS A 104 4.30 7.71 -15.08
N GLY A 105 4.96 6.64 -15.55
CA GLY A 105 6.20 6.75 -16.32
C GLY A 105 7.47 6.94 -15.48
N LEU A 106 7.37 6.98 -14.15
CA LEU A 106 8.53 7.06 -13.27
C LEU A 106 8.95 5.70 -12.71
N ASP A 107 10.19 5.62 -12.25
CA ASP A 107 10.71 4.47 -11.51
C ASP A 107 10.16 4.42 -10.08
N ILE A 108 10.10 3.21 -9.53
CA ILE A 108 9.53 2.91 -8.21
C ILE A 108 10.05 3.82 -7.08
N GLU A 109 11.30 4.29 -7.13
CA GLU A 109 11.90 5.17 -6.13
C GLU A 109 11.25 6.56 -6.05
N HIS A 110 10.52 6.96 -7.10
CA HIS A 110 9.81 8.24 -7.21
C HIS A 110 8.34 8.14 -6.79
N PHE A 111 7.96 7.12 -6.01
CA PHE A 111 6.62 7.04 -5.44
C PHE A 111 6.31 8.27 -4.57
N ASN A 112 5.04 8.68 -4.57
CA ASN A 112 4.54 9.77 -3.73
C ASN A 112 4.15 9.28 -2.33
N TYR A 113 3.49 8.11 -2.27
CA TYR A 113 3.12 7.45 -1.02
C TYR A 113 3.45 5.97 -1.05
N LEU A 114 3.86 5.46 0.10
CA LEU A 114 3.87 4.04 0.42
C LEU A 114 2.84 3.83 1.52
N ILE A 115 1.92 2.89 1.29
CA ILE A 115 0.79 2.58 2.16
C ILE A 115 0.90 1.10 2.52
N TYR A 116 0.86 0.78 3.81
CA TYR A 116 0.99 -0.59 4.26
C TYR A 116 0.36 -0.82 5.62
N ILE A 117 0.01 -2.07 5.91
CA ILE A 117 -0.52 -2.48 7.21
C ILE A 117 0.61 -3.13 8.02
N ILE A 118 0.72 -2.75 9.29
CA ILE A 118 1.47 -3.50 10.31
C ILE A 118 0.53 -3.91 11.44
N GLU A 119 0.92 -4.92 12.21
CA GLU A 119 0.22 -5.27 13.44
C GLU A 119 0.99 -4.75 14.66
N ASN A 120 0.26 -4.19 15.63
CA ASN A 120 0.78 -3.87 16.95
C ASN A 120 -0.14 -4.47 18.04
N ASN A 121 0.16 -4.15 19.30
CA ASN A 121 -0.61 -4.66 20.44
C ASN A 121 -2.10 -4.25 20.45
N GLU A 122 -2.47 -3.20 19.72
CA GLU A 122 -3.84 -2.70 19.56
C GLU A 122 -4.50 -3.20 18.26
N GLY A 123 -3.81 -4.01 17.46
CA GLY A 123 -4.28 -4.56 16.19
C GLY A 123 -3.60 -3.95 14.95
N PRO A 124 -4.22 -4.04 13.77
CA PRO A 124 -3.69 -3.48 12.53
C PRO A 124 -3.65 -1.95 12.57
N VAL A 125 -2.56 -1.41 12.00
CA VAL A 125 -2.29 0.01 11.83
C VAL A 125 -2.01 0.27 10.36
N LEU A 126 -2.73 1.22 9.75
CA LEU A 126 -2.37 1.71 8.42
C LEU A 126 -1.24 2.71 8.56
N CYS A 127 -0.08 2.34 8.03
CA CYS A 127 1.09 3.18 7.91
C CYS A 127 1.09 3.88 6.55
N VAL A 128 1.32 5.19 6.58
CA VAL A 128 1.45 6.01 5.39
C VAL A 128 2.80 6.72 5.46
N TYR A 129 3.67 6.39 4.52
CA TYR A 129 4.88 7.14 4.26
C TYR A 129 4.61 8.17 3.17
N ASP A 130 4.57 9.44 3.57
CA ASP A 130 4.32 10.59 2.71
C ASP A 130 5.64 11.24 2.30
N LYS A 131 6.06 11.01 1.05
CA LYS A 131 7.27 11.62 0.49
C LYS A 131 7.08 13.06 0.06
N ILE A 132 5.86 13.42 -0.34
CA ILE A 132 5.56 14.74 -0.93
C ILE A 132 5.03 15.75 0.10
N ASN A 133 4.70 15.28 1.31
CA ASN A 133 4.34 16.07 2.50
C ASN A 133 3.03 16.86 2.34
N ASP A 134 2.04 16.26 1.69
CA ASP A 134 0.72 16.84 1.47
C ASP A 134 -0.41 15.93 1.98
N PHE A 135 -0.11 14.85 2.72
CA PHE A 135 -1.11 13.92 3.25
C PHE A 135 -2.22 14.65 4.02
N ASN A 136 -1.85 15.56 4.93
CA ASN A 136 -2.80 16.30 5.75
C ASN A 136 -3.73 17.23 4.94
N ASP A 137 -3.22 17.80 3.85
CA ASP A 137 -3.96 18.81 3.08
C ASP A 137 -4.74 18.17 1.92
N ARG A 138 -4.23 17.08 1.35
CA ARG A 138 -4.75 16.46 0.12
C ARG A 138 -5.47 15.15 0.35
N VAL A 139 -4.96 14.29 1.23
CA VAL A 139 -5.44 12.91 1.39
C VAL A 139 -6.34 12.77 2.60
N LEU A 140 -5.89 13.26 3.76
CA LEU A 140 -6.59 13.16 5.03
C LEU A 140 -8.06 13.63 4.93
N PRO A 141 -8.40 14.78 4.33
CA PRO A 141 -9.79 15.22 4.21
C PRO A 141 -10.67 14.26 3.40
N LYS A 142 -10.08 13.54 2.44
CA LYS A 142 -10.81 12.57 1.59
C LYS A 142 -11.03 11.24 2.29
N ILE A 143 -10.08 10.80 3.12
CA ILE A 143 -10.16 9.51 3.78
C ILE A 143 -10.95 9.57 5.09
N GLN A 144 -11.07 10.76 5.70
CA GLN A 144 -11.71 10.93 7.00
C GLN A 144 -13.12 10.34 7.14
N PRO A 145 -14.01 10.39 6.11
CA PRO A 145 -15.31 9.72 6.17
C PRO A 145 -15.24 8.20 6.37
N TYR A 146 -14.14 7.56 5.98
CA TYR A 146 -13.93 6.10 6.03
C TYR A 146 -13.19 5.65 7.30
N LEU A 147 -12.72 6.59 8.14
CA LEU A 147 -11.85 6.27 9.27
C LEU A 147 -12.62 5.92 10.57
N GLY A 148 -13.90 6.28 10.67
CA GLY A 148 -14.67 6.13 11.91
C GLY A 148 -13.93 6.75 13.11
N ASP A 149 -13.70 5.94 14.16
CA ASP A 149 -13.03 6.34 15.41
C ASP A 149 -11.49 6.18 15.37
N CYS A 150 -10.89 6.03 14.19
CA CYS A 150 -9.45 5.77 14.08
C CYS A 150 -8.65 6.95 14.63
N LYS A 151 -7.48 6.64 15.22
CA LYS A 151 -6.60 7.68 15.76
C LYS A 151 -5.37 7.85 14.87
N ILE A 152 -5.16 9.07 14.39
CA ILE A 152 -3.99 9.41 13.60
C ILE A 152 -2.89 9.93 14.51
N SER A 153 -1.73 9.28 14.48
CA SER A 153 -0.50 9.78 15.07
C SER A 153 0.55 10.05 13.99
N LYS A 154 1.47 10.98 14.25
CA LYS A 154 2.55 11.35 13.35
C LYS A 154 3.88 11.06 14.03
N SER A 155 4.82 10.45 13.30
CA SER A 155 6.23 10.53 13.70
C SER A 155 6.82 11.81 13.12
N ILE A 156 7.40 12.62 14.00
CA ILE A 156 8.22 13.78 13.63
C ILE A 156 9.59 13.27 13.19
#